data_AF-X1D6W8-F1
#
_entry.id   AF-X1D6W8-F1
#
_cell.length_a   1.000
_cell.length_b   1.000
_cell.length_c   1.000
_cell.angle_alpha   90.00
_cell.angle_beta   90.00
_cell.angle_gamma   90.00
#
_symmetry.space_group_name_H-M   'P 1'
#
loop_
_entity.id
_entity.type
_entity.pdbx_description
1 polymer ?
#
loop_
_entity_poly.entity_id
_entity_poly.type
_entity_poly.pdbx_seq_one_letter_code
_entity_poly.pdbx_strand_id
1 'polypeptide(L)'
;TLVEQTDADGHPIVLNPKVLLVPPALKTDADELYVARNLVSGTAAKQPDANVHAGKYVPVTSPYLSNTGFHDDASSTAWYLFGDPSDIGTFGLAYLKGNEVPTFEPVALPNNILGKGWRGYFDVGVCQIEPEGAVKSTGAGD
;
A
#
# COMPACT_ATOMS: atom_id res chain seq x y z
N THR A 1 4.42 -6.16 16.45
CA THR A 1 4.48 -6.65 15.05
C THR A 1 3.06 -6.87 14.53
N LEU A 2 2.85 -7.02 13.22
CA LEU A 2 1.51 -7.07 12.61
C LEU A 2 0.64 -8.25 13.15
N VAL A 3 1.27 -9.30 13.64
CA VAL A 3 0.62 -10.50 14.23
C VAL A 3 0.22 -10.28 15.71
N GLU A 4 0.70 -9.23 16.36
CA GLU A 4 0.41 -8.90 17.77
C GLU A 4 -0.60 -7.75 17.90
N GLN A 5 -1.27 -7.39 16.80
CA GLN A 5 -2.33 -6.39 16.80
C GLN A 5 -3.52 -6.90 17.63
N THR A 6 -4.09 -6.02 18.45
CA THR A 6 -5.30 -6.31 19.23
C THR A 6 -6.45 -5.45 18.72
N ASP A 7 -7.62 -6.05 18.59
CA ASP A 7 -8.87 -5.37 18.25
C ASP A 7 -9.28 -4.39 19.37
N ALA A 8 -10.23 -3.50 19.07
CA ALA A 8 -10.81 -2.55 20.01
C ALA A 8 -11.39 -3.23 21.27
N ASP A 9 -11.81 -4.49 21.16
CA ASP A 9 -12.29 -5.32 22.27
C ASP A 9 -11.17 -6.10 23.00
N GLY A 10 -9.90 -5.91 22.61
CA GLY A 10 -8.74 -6.54 23.24
C GLY A 10 -8.48 -7.99 22.81
N HIS A 11 -9.19 -8.49 21.81
CA HIS A 11 -8.93 -9.80 21.22
C HIS A 11 -7.76 -9.75 20.24
N PRO A 12 -6.91 -10.80 20.16
CA PRO A 12 -5.85 -10.85 19.17
C PRO A 12 -6.45 -10.94 17.78
N ILE A 13 -5.92 -10.13 16.87
CA ILE A 13 -6.32 -10.14 15.48
C ILE A 13 -5.51 -11.22 14.75
N VAL A 14 -6.19 -12.17 14.13
CA VAL A 14 -5.56 -13.14 13.23
C VAL A 14 -5.32 -12.48 11.88
N LEU A 15 -4.26 -11.68 11.78
CA LEU A 15 -3.90 -10.99 10.55
C LEU A 15 -2.67 -11.63 9.90
N ASN A 16 -2.87 -12.18 8.71
CA ASN A 16 -1.77 -12.68 7.91
C ASN A 16 -1.24 -11.57 6.99
N PRO A 17 0.05 -11.24 7.04
CA PRO A 17 0.63 -10.27 6.12
C PRO A 17 0.61 -10.83 4.70
N LYS A 18 0.10 -10.07 3.75
CA LYS A 18 -0.09 -10.50 2.36
C LYS A 18 0.60 -9.62 1.34
N VAL A 19 0.61 -8.31 1.54
CA VAL A 19 1.16 -7.35 0.56
C VAL A 19 2.22 -6.49 1.22
N LEU A 20 3.42 -6.46 0.63
CA LEU A 20 4.50 -5.57 1.02
C LEU A 20 4.63 -4.46 -0.03
N LEU A 21 4.18 -3.26 0.30
CA LEU A 21 4.26 -2.11 -0.57
C LEU A 21 5.55 -1.32 -0.31
N VAL A 22 6.33 -1.09 -1.36
CA VAL A 22 7.62 -0.41 -1.30
C VAL A 22 7.77 0.66 -2.39
N PRO A 23 8.60 1.69 -2.15
CA PRO A 23 9.01 2.64 -3.18
C PRO A 23 9.96 1.98 -4.20
N PRO A 24 10.14 2.57 -5.40
CA PRO A 24 10.96 1.99 -6.46
C PRO A 24 12.42 1.71 -6.06
N ALA A 25 12.98 2.53 -5.17
CA ALA A 25 14.36 2.38 -4.69
C ALA A 25 14.58 1.07 -3.90
N LEU A 26 13.55 0.56 -3.23
CA LEU A 26 13.60 -0.63 -2.38
C LEU A 26 13.05 -1.88 -3.07
N LYS A 27 12.68 -1.79 -4.35
CA LYS A 27 12.07 -2.91 -5.08
C LYS A 27 12.99 -4.13 -5.12
N THR A 28 14.25 -3.94 -5.50
CA THR A 28 15.21 -5.04 -5.64
C THR A 28 15.41 -5.77 -4.32
N ASP A 29 15.54 -5.03 -3.23
CA ASP A 29 15.70 -5.58 -1.89
C ASP A 29 14.44 -6.33 -1.44
N ALA A 30 13.25 -5.80 -1.74
CA ALA A 30 11.98 -6.46 -1.44
C ALA A 30 11.77 -7.77 -2.23
N ASP A 31 12.14 -7.78 -3.51
CA ASP A 31 12.09 -8.97 -4.36
C ASP A 31 13.11 -10.02 -3.89
N GLU A 32 14.29 -9.60 -3.45
CA GLU A 32 15.31 -10.48 -2.87
C GLU A 32 14.81 -11.13 -1.58
N LEU A 33 14.24 -10.35 -0.65
CA LEU A 33 13.67 -10.87 0.60
C LEU A 33 12.50 -11.84 0.38
N TYR A 34 11.74 -11.65 -0.70
CA TYR A 34 10.64 -12.53 -1.08
C TYR A 34 11.12 -13.89 -1.59
N VAL A 35 12.16 -13.91 -2.43
CA VAL A 35 12.65 -15.11 -3.14
C VAL A 35 13.73 -15.86 -2.36
N ALA A 36 14.58 -15.15 -1.62
CA ALA A 36 15.72 -15.72 -0.93
C ALA A 36 15.25 -16.80 0.04
N ARG A 37 15.78 -18.01 -0.08
CA ARG A 37 15.49 -19.13 0.84
C ARG A 37 16.48 -19.24 1.97
N ASN A 38 17.65 -18.61 1.82
CA ASN A 38 18.70 -18.63 2.81
C ASN A 38 19.08 -17.21 3.22
N LEU A 39 19.42 -17.00 4.49
CA LEU A 39 19.90 -15.71 5.01
C LEU A 39 21.42 -15.77 5.17
N VAL A 40 22.14 -14.97 4.39
CA VAL A 40 23.59 -14.81 4.56
C VAL A 40 23.83 -13.71 5.62
N SER A 41 24.05 -14.12 6.87
CA SER A 41 24.42 -13.22 7.98
C SER A 41 25.92 -13.27 8.25
N GLY A 42 26.57 -12.11 8.35
CA GLY A 42 28.01 -11.99 8.64
C GLY A 42 28.39 -11.96 10.12
N THR A 43 27.44 -11.85 11.06
CA THR A 43 27.77 -11.36 12.42
C THR A 43 26.94 -11.90 13.60
N ALA A 44 26.03 -12.87 13.42
CA ALA A 44 25.23 -13.39 14.54
C ALA A 44 25.42 -14.91 14.80
N ALA A 45 25.68 -15.28 16.06
CA ALA A 45 26.07 -16.63 16.49
C ALA A 45 24.95 -17.70 16.49
N LYS A 46 23.71 -17.35 16.10
CA LYS A 46 22.59 -18.30 16.00
C LYS A 46 21.44 -17.69 15.21
N GLN A 47 21.50 -17.79 13.89
CA GLN A 47 20.34 -17.56 13.02
C GLN A 47 20.12 -18.85 12.21
N PRO A 48 18.89 -19.36 12.12
CA PRO A 48 18.57 -20.41 11.17
C PRO A 48 18.98 -19.94 9.76
N ASP A 49 19.68 -20.79 9.01
CA ASP A 49 20.12 -20.45 7.64
C ASP A 49 18.93 -20.21 6.70
N ALA A 50 17.73 -20.73 7.05
CA ALA A 50 16.54 -20.63 6.23
C ALA A 50 15.72 -19.33 6.46
N ASN A 51 15.27 -18.72 5.36
CA ASN A 51 14.31 -17.62 5.36
C ASN A 51 12.90 -18.14 5.67
N VAL A 52 12.47 -17.95 6.92
CA VAL A 52 11.11 -18.30 7.37
C VAL A 52 10.03 -17.37 6.80
N HIS A 53 10.42 -16.28 6.12
CA HIS A 53 9.52 -15.31 5.51
C HIS A 53 9.44 -15.42 3.98
N ALA A 54 10.23 -16.29 3.37
CA ALA A 54 10.20 -16.54 1.93
C ALA A 54 8.78 -16.92 1.49
N GLY A 55 8.27 -16.25 0.46
CA GLY A 55 6.95 -16.53 -0.08
C GLY A 55 5.74 -16.06 0.75
N LYS A 56 5.92 -15.45 1.93
CA LYS A 56 4.79 -15.07 2.80
C LYS A 56 4.04 -13.81 2.37
N TYR A 57 4.75 -12.82 1.81
CA TYR A 57 4.18 -11.54 1.39
C TYR A 57 4.53 -11.27 -0.07
N VAL A 58 3.63 -10.66 -0.85
CA VAL A 58 3.91 -10.30 -2.24
C VAL A 58 4.44 -8.86 -2.30
N PRO A 59 5.67 -8.62 -2.80
CA PRO A 59 6.18 -7.26 -2.99
C PRO A 59 5.43 -6.55 -4.11
N VAL A 60 4.98 -5.33 -3.83
CA VAL A 60 4.31 -4.42 -4.76
C VAL A 60 5.03 -3.09 -4.74
N THR A 61 5.30 -2.52 -5.91
CA THR A 61 6.01 -1.24 -6.01
C THR A 61 5.05 -0.13 -6.42
N SER A 62 5.11 1.02 -5.73
CA SER A 62 4.39 2.23 -6.14
C SER A 62 5.34 3.42 -6.31
N PRO A 63 5.43 4.02 -7.51
CA PRO A 63 6.28 5.19 -7.75
C PRO A 63 5.80 6.46 -7.02
N TYR A 64 4.53 6.49 -6.61
CA TYR A 64 3.96 7.61 -5.88
C TYR A 64 4.53 7.73 -4.46
N LEU A 65 5.05 6.65 -3.88
CA LEU A 65 5.64 6.69 -2.54
C LEU A 65 6.94 7.51 -2.46
N SER A 66 7.67 7.64 -3.56
CA SER A 66 8.91 8.42 -3.63
C SER A 66 8.73 9.82 -4.24
N ASN A 67 7.50 10.20 -4.65
CA ASN A 67 7.27 11.43 -5.39
C ASN A 67 6.89 12.60 -4.46
N THR A 68 7.89 13.38 -4.05
CA THR A 68 7.71 14.59 -3.22
C THR A 68 6.93 15.70 -3.93
N GLY A 69 6.83 15.67 -5.26
CA GLY A 69 5.98 16.61 -6.01
C GLY A 69 4.49 16.28 -5.94
N PHE A 70 4.14 15.08 -5.47
CA PHE A 70 2.76 14.62 -5.32
C PHE A 70 2.28 14.64 -3.86
N HIS A 71 3.14 14.28 -2.91
CA HIS A 71 2.87 14.38 -1.46
C HIS A 71 4.13 14.77 -0.69
N ASP A 72 3.99 15.67 0.28
CA ASP A 72 5.09 16.17 1.12
C ASP A 72 5.71 15.06 2.00
N ASP A 73 4.92 14.06 2.38
CA ASP A 73 5.34 12.91 3.22
C ASP A 73 5.91 11.73 2.41
N ALA A 74 6.28 11.95 1.14
CA ALA A 74 6.88 10.93 0.31
C ALA A 74 8.22 10.44 0.90
N SER A 75 8.43 9.12 0.89
CA SER A 75 9.63 8.48 1.44
C SER A 75 10.14 7.40 0.50
N SER A 76 11.42 7.49 0.15
CA SER A 76 12.13 6.47 -0.63
C SER A 76 12.61 5.28 0.20
N THR A 77 12.46 5.33 1.54
CA THR A 77 12.96 4.31 2.47
C THR A 77 11.86 3.62 3.26
N ALA A 78 10.63 4.11 3.19
CA ALA A 78 9.52 3.55 3.96
C ALA A 78 9.04 2.20 3.40
N TRP A 79 8.72 1.28 4.30
CA TRP A 79 8.13 -0.02 4.01
C TRP A 79 6.72 -0.08 4.57
N TYR A 80 5.78 -0.60 3.80
CA TYR A 80 4.38 -0.74 4.22
C TYR A 80 3.98 -2.21 4.11
N LEU A 81 3.53 -2.80 5.20
CA LEU A 81 3.02 -4.17 5.22
C LEU A 81 1.52 -4.16 5.48
N PHE A 82 0.78 -4.81 4.60
CA PHE A 82 -0.68 -4.92 4.65
C PHE A 82 -1.10 -6.37 4.87
N GLY A 83 -2.14 -6.55 5.68
CA GLY A 83 -2.85 -7.82 5.81
C GLY A 83 -3.69 -8.18 4.57
N ASP A 84 -4.33 -9.35 4.60
CA ASP A 84 -5.33 -9.70 3.59
C ASP A 84 -6.58 -8.81 3.76
N PRO A 85 -7.02 -8.08 2.71
CA PRO A 85 -8.25 -7.30 2.75
C PRO A 85 -9.50 -8.13 3.05
N SER A 86 -9.44 -9.44 2.84
CA SER A 86 -10.53 -10.37 3.15
C SER A 86 -10.67 -10.63 4.65
N ASP A 87 -9.58 -10.48 5.41
CA ASP A 87 -9.57 -10.60 6.87
C ASP A 87 -9.91 -9.25 7.49
N ILE A 88 -9.13 -8.21 7.14
CA ILE A 88 -9.33 -6.83 7.60
C ILE A 88 -9.15 -5.85 6.44
N GLY A 89 -10.19 -5.07 6.19
CA GLY A 89 -10.12 -3.97 5.22
C GLY A 89 -9.46 -2.74 5.84
N THR A 90 -8.15 -2.57 5.67
CA THR A 90 -7.45 -1.37 6.17
C THR A 90 -8.01 -0.08 5.55
N PHE A 91 -8.33 -0.12 4.26
CA PHE A 91 -8.87 1.01 3.52
C PHE A 91 -10.20 0.64 2.88
N GLY A 92 -11.15 1.57 2.98
CA GLY A 92 -12.42 1.54 2.27
C GLY A 92 -12.36 2.43 1.04
N LEU A 93 -12.93 1.96 -0.07
CA LEU A 93 -13.14 2.77 -1.25
C LEU A 93 -14.64 2.93 -1.48
N ALA A 94 -15.10 4.17 -1.59
CA ALA A 94 -16.50 4.52 -1.71
C ALA A 94 -16.76 5.26 -3.02
N TYR A 95 -17.76 4.80 -3.77
CA TYR A 95 -18.21 5.43 -5.00
C TYR A 95 -19.50 6.21 -4.74
N LEU A 96 -19.54 7.48 -5.17
CA LEU A 96 -20.74 8.28 -5.00
C LEU A 96 -21.90 7.67 -5.80
N LYS A 97 -23.00 7.36 -5.13
CA LYS A 97 -24.19 6.70 -5.70
C LYS A 97 -23.90 5.33 -6.34
N GLY A 98 -22.81 4.67 -5.95
CA GLY A 98 -22.42 3.37 -6.51
C GLY A 98 -21.97 3.44 -7.98
N ASN A 99 -21.60 4.64 -8.47
CA ASN A 99 -21.10 4.79 -9.82
C ASN A 99 -19.60 4.50 -9.87
N GLU A 100 -19.25 3.27 -10.27
CA GLU A 100 -17.86 2.81 -10.32
C GLU A 100 -17.11 3.25 -11.60
N VAL A 101 -17.83 3.84 -12.55
CA VAL A 101 -17.29 4.30 -13.83
C VAL A 101 -17.29 5.83 -13.94
N PRO A 102 -16.23 6.43 -14.51
CA PRO A 102 -16.18 7.87 -14.74
C PRO A 102 -17.28 8.30 -15.72
N THR A 103 -17.90 9.44 -15.44
CA THR A 103 -18.98 9.98 -16.28
C THR A 103 -18.42 11.02 -17.22
N PHE A 104 -18.78 10.91 -18.51
CA PHE A 104 -18.43 11.88 -19.55
C PHE A 104 -19.69 12.53 -20.11
N GLU A 105 -19.72 13.87 -20.15
CA GLU A 105 -20.87 14.62 -20.68
C GLU A 105 -20.44 15.77 -21.59
N PRO A 106 -21.23 16.09 -22.64
CA PRO A 106 -21.00 17.26 -23.47
C PRO A 106 -21.33 18.55 -22.72
N VAL A 107 -20.47 19.55 -22.88
CA VAL A 107 -20.60 20.88 -22.27
C VAL A 107 -20.58 21.95 -23.36
N ALA A 108 -21.47 22.94 -23.21
CA ALA A 108 -21.48 24.12 -24.07
C ALA A 108 -20.25 24.99 -23.81
N LEU A 109 -19.51 25.31 -24.87
CA LEU A 109 -18.36 26.20 -24.79
C LEU A 109 -18.83 27.67 -24.82
N PRO A 110 -18.06 28.59 -24.20
CA PRO A 110 -18.36 30.02 -24.29
C PRO A 110 -18.31 30.52 -25.75
N ASN A 111 -19.09 31.56 -26.05
CA ASN A 111 -19.34 32.04 -27.43
C ASN A 111 -18.09 32.48 -28.22
N ASN A 112 -16.94 32.62 -27.57
CA ASN A 112 -15.67 32.97 -28.19
C ASN A 112 -14.81 31.75 -28.62
N ILE A 113 -15.27 30.51 -28.36
CA ILE A 113 -14.54 29.28 -28.72
C ILE A 113 -15.42 28.41 -29.62
N LEU A 114 -14.96 28.14 -30.85
CA LEU A 114 -15.59 27.16 -31.73
C LEU A 114 -15.12 25.75 -31.36
N GLY A 115 -16.06 24.86 -31.04
CA GLY A 115 -15.75 23.46 -30.77
C GLY A 115 -16.88 22.71 -30.07
N LYS A 116 -16.58 21.48 -29.63
CA LYS A 116 -17.41 20.70 -28.71
C LYS A 116 -16.63 20.50 -27.42
N GLY A 117 -17.23 20.85 -26.29
CA GLY A 117 -16.64 20.61 -24.97
C GLY A 117 -17.11 19.28 -24.41
N TRP A 118 -16.24 18.60 -23.68
CA TRP A 118 -16.58 17.44 -22.85
C TRP A 118 -16.06 17.67 -21.44
N ARG A 119 -16.84 17.28 -20.43
CA ARG A 119 -16.43 17.21 -19.04
C ARG A 119 -16.45 15.75 -18.60
N GLY A 120 -15.36 15.33 -17.97
CA GLY A 120 -15.28 14.06 -17.25
C GLY A 120 -15.23 14.31 -15.75
N TYR A 121 -15.98 13.57 -14.96
CA TYR A 121 -15.85 13.56 -13.50
C TYR A 121 -15.91 12.13 -12.96
N PHE A 122 -15.23 11.92 -11.84
CA PHE A 122 -15.22 10.66 -11.13
C PHE A 122 -15.23 10.91 -9.63
N ASP A 123 -16.32 10.52 -8.98
CA ASP A 123 -16.58 10.81 -7.59
C ASP A 123 -16.24 9.58 -6.75
N VAL A 124 -14.96 9.51 -6.34
CA VAL A 124 -14.40 8.44 -5.51
C VAL A 124 -13.87 9.01 -4.19
N GLY A 125 -14.14 8.31 -3.09
CA GLY A 125 -13.60 8.58 -1.77
C GLY A 125 -12.78 7.40 -1.26
N VAL A 126 -11.74 7.70 -0.49
CA VAL A 126 -10.94 6.70 0.23
C VAL A 126 -10.97 7.05 1.72
N CYS A 127 -11.21 6.07 2.57
CA CYS A 127 -11.10 6.21 4.02
C CYS A 127 -10.25 5.09 4.61
N GLN A 128 -9.62 5.38 5.74
CA GLN A 128 -9.04 4.36 6.60
C GLN A 128 -10.15 3.81 7.51
N ILE A 129 -10.33 2.49 7.50
CA ILE A 129 -11.34 1.82 8.32
C ILE A 129 -10.68 1.32 9.60
N GLU A 130 -9.72 0.41 9.47
CA GLU A 130 -9.00 -0.20 10.59
C GLU A 130 -7.49 0.02 10.45
N PRO A 131 -6.86 0.86 11.30
CA PRO A 131 -5.42 1.10 11.28
C PRO A 131 -4.59 -0.15 11.61
N GLU A 132 -5.16 -1.11 12.31
CA GLU A 132 -4.52 -2.36 12.73
C GLU A 132 -4.15 -3.25 11.55
N GLY A 133 -4.85 -3.07 10.41
CA GLY A 133 -4.64 -3.82 9.18
C GLY A 133 -3.31 -3.56 8.46
N ALA A 134 -2.56 -2.54 8.87
CA ALA A 134 -1.31 -2.15 8.22
C ALA A 134 -0.24 -1.68 9.22
N VAL A 135 1.02 -1.90 8.85
CA VAL A 135 2.18 -1.37 9.59
C VAL A 135 3.11 -0.63 8.63
N LYS A 136 3.53 0.57 9.03
CA LYS A 136 4.58 1.34 8.36
C LYS A 136 5.88 1.19 9.15
N SER A 137 6.97 0.88 8.45
CA SER A 137 8.33 1.03 8.95
C SER A 137 9.00 2.19 8.20
N THR A 138 9.64 3.12 8.91
CA THR A 138 10.31 4.28 8.32
C THR A 138 11.59 3.91 7.56
N GLY A 139 12.13 2.71 7.81
CA GLY A 139 13.38 2.24 7.21
C GLY A 139 14.64 2.99 7.67
N ALA A 140 14.48 4.04 8.47
CA ALA A 140 15.55 4.61 9.28
C ALA A 140 15.61 3.81 10.58
N GLY A 141 16.72 3.12 10.81
CA GLY A 141 17.01 2.62 12.16
C GLY A 141 17.09 3.81 13.12
N ASP A 142 16.68 3.60 14.37
CA ASP A 142 16.89 4.57 15.45
C ASP A 142 18.38 4.97 15.58
#